data_AF-A0A8H3C630-F1
#
_entry.id   AF-A0A8H3C630-F1
#
_cell.length_a   1.000
_cell.length_b   1.000
_cell.length_c   1.000
_cell.angle_alpha   90.00
_cell.angle_beta   90.00
_cell.angle_gamma   90.00
#
_symmetry.space_group_name_H-M   'P 1'
#
loop_
_entity.id
_entity.type
_entity.pdbx_description
1 polymer ?
#
loop_
_entity_poly.entity_id
_entity_poly.type
_entity_poly.pdbx_seq_one_letter_code
_entity_poly.pdbx_strand_id
1 'polypeptide(L)'
;MTFITKLAAVALLIAQGSIAAPWHASGHQTTHHVRSVGPNGAKFQSYHPKPVFETYGVDGIVHPLAKRGLPSTNEEAAMAFLEEKLGVDPDALARKSGHSSDVVSSQYFRQKINGIPVANAVANVALKGDRVVSFGSSFVKPKTVADATPKLSKED
;
A
#
# COMPACT_ATOMS: atom_id res chain seq x y z
N MET A 1 69.28 13.85 -3.82
CA MET A 1 67.95 14.44 -3.57
C MET A 1 66.92 14.17 -4.68
N THR A 2 67.32 13.78 -5.90
CA THR A 2 66.42 13.59 -7.05
C THR A 2 65.63 12.27 -7.06
N PHE A 3 66.09 11.24 -6.34
CA PHE A 3 65.38 9.96 -6.25
C PHE A 3 64.18 10.02 -5.30
N ILE A 4 64.31 10.75 -4.19
CA ILE A 4 63.26 10.88 -3.17
C ILE A 4 62.08 11.70 -3.71
N THR A 5 62.36 12.76 -4.48
CA THR A 5 61.33 13.58 -5.13
C THR A 5 60.56 12.81 -6.21
N LYS A 6 61.22 11.92 -6.96
CA LYS A 6 60.55 11.04 -7.93
C LYS A 6 59.65 10.00 -7.25
N LEU A 7 60.12 9.41 -6.15
CA LEU A 7 59.33 8.46 -5.36
C LEU A 7 58.10 9.13 -4.73
N ALA A 8 58.26 10.34 -4.19
CA ALA A 8 57.15 11.13 -3.65
C ALA A 8 56.11 11.49 -4.73
N ALA A 9 56.56 11.84 -5.95
CA ALA A 9 55.66 12.13 -7.07
C ALA A 9 54.86 10.90 -7.52
N VAL A 10 55.49 9.72 -7.56
CA VAL A 10 54.80 8.46 -7.88
C VAL A 10 53.80 8.09 -6.78
N ALA A 11 54.14 8.27 -5.51
CA ALA A 11 53.22 8.01 -4.40
C ALA A 11 52.00 8.94 -4.43
N LEU A 12 52.16 10.22 -4.77
CA LEU A 12 51.05 11.16 -4.91
C LEU A 12 50.10 10.77 -6.07
N LEU A 13 50.64 10.28 -7.18
CA LEU A 13 49.85 9.82 -8.33
C LEU A 13 49.02 8.56 -8.00
N ILE A 14 49.54 7.65 -7.17
CA ILE A 14 48.82 6.45 -6.74
C ILE A 14 47.69 6.82 -5.75
N ALA A 15 47.90 7.83 -4.92
CA ALA A 15 46.92 8.27 -3.91
C ALA A 15 45.71 9.02 -4.50
N GLN A 16 45.76 9.47 -5.76
CA GLN A 16 44.67 10.20 -6.43
C GLN A 16 43.65 9.27 -7.13
N GLY A 17 43.73 7.96 -6.94
CA GLY A 17 42.74 7.01 -7.42
C GLY A 17 41.41 7.11 -6.67
N SER A 18 40.60 8.12 -6.95
CA SER A 18 39.20 8.14 -6.52
C SER A 18 38.41 7.13 -7.34
N ILE A 19 37.98 6.03 -6.72
CA ILE A 19 37.05 5.07 -7.33
C ILE A 19 35.64 5.70 -7.26
N ALA A 20 35.37 6.66 -8.14
CA ALA A 20 34.01 7.10 -8.44
C ALA A 20 33.36 6.07 -9.37
N ALA A 21 33.12 4.87 -8.84
CA ALA A 21 32.32 3.89 -9.54
C ALA A 21 30.84 4.18 -9.22
N PRO A 22 30.01 4.57 -10.21
CA PRO A 22 28.58 4.71 -10.03
C PRO A 22 28.00 3.30 -9.97
N TRP A 23 28.21 2.62 -8.85
CA TRP A 23 27.51 1.38 -8.56
C TRP A 23 26.04 1.77 -8.42
N HIS A 24 25.26 1.62 -9.49
CA HIS A 24 23.86 1.30 -9.31
C HIS A 24 23.89 0.00 -8.51
N ALA A 25 23.64 0.08 -7.21
CA ALA A 25 23.33 -1.09 -6.43
C ALA A 25 22.10 -1.69 -7.11
N SER A 26 22.30 -2.72 -7.95
CA SER A 26 21.22 -3.60 -8.38
C SER A 26 20.86 -4.44 -7.16
N GLY A 27 20.34 -3.77 -6.13
CA GLY A 27 19.71 -4.42 -5.02
C GLY A 27 18.51 -5.15 -5.60
N HIS A 28 18.53 -6.47 -5.50
CA HIS A 28 17.33 -7.26 -5.74
C HIS A 28 16.24 -6.70 -4.83
N GLN A 29 15.28 -5.96 -5.39
CA GLN A 29 14.19 -5.36 -4.64
C GLN A 29 13.26 -6.46 -4.18
N THR A 30 13.63 -7.13 -3.09
CA THR A 30 12.75 -8.09 -2.42
C THR A 30 11.84 -7.34 -1.45
N THR A 31 10.55 -7.65 -1.51
CA THR A 31 9.51 -7.07 -0.65
C THR A 31 9.61 -7.51 0.81
N HIS A 32 10.47 -8.49 1.11
CA HIS A 32 10.68 -9.06 2.44
C HIS A 32 11.86 -8.48 3.22
N HIS A 33 12.63 -7.55 2.65
CA HIS A 33 13.82 -7.01 3.31
C HIS A 33 13.46 -5.96 4.39
N VAL A 34 14.13 -6.05 5.55
CA VAL A 34 14.05 -5.03 6.61
C VAL A 34 14.80 -3.78 6.15
N ARG A 35 14.11 -2.65 6.02
CA ARG A 35 14.70 -1.39 5.56
C ARG A 35 15.13 -0.56 6.76
N SER A 36 16.38 -0.10 6.79
CA SER A 36 16.83 0.91 7.76
C SER A 36 16.63 2.30 7.17
N VAL A 37 15.99 3.21 7.91
CA VAL A 37 15.76 4.59 7.47
C VAL A 37 16.31 5.56 8.52
N GLY A 38 16.95 6.64 8.04
CA GLY A 38 17.47 7.74 8.85
C GLY A 38 18.82 7.47 9.53
N PRO A 39 19.43 8.51 10.13
CA PRO A 39 20.76 8.43 10.75
C PRO A 39 20.83 7.44 11.92
N ASN A 40 19.70 7.22 12.60
CA ASN A 40 19.59 6.29 13.73
C ASN A 40 19.29 4.85 13.30
N GLY A 41 19.16 4.57 12.00
CA GLY A 41 18.99 3.22 11.46
C GLY A 41 17.67 2.54 11.88
N ALA A 42 16.56 3.29 11.96
CA ALA A 42 15.27 2.74 12.33
C ALA A 42 14.86 1.63 11.36
N LYS A 43 14.64 0.42 11.88
CA LYS A 43 14.36 -0.78 11.08
C LYS A 43 12.86 -0.93 10.86
N PHE A 44 12.45 -0.95 9.60
CA PHE A 44 11.08 -1.17 9.16
C PHE A 44 10.98 -2.52 8.46
N GLN A 45 10.00 -3.32 8.87
CA GLN A 45 9.65 -4.57 8.20
C GLN A 45 8.32 -4.40 7.50
N SER A 46 8.24 -4.87 6.26
CA SER A 46 6.99 -4.89 5.49
C SER A 46 5.96 -5.75 6.21
N TYR A 47 4.85 -5.13 6.61
CA TYR A 47 3.74 -5.83 7.26
C TYR A 47 2.79 -6.39 6.19
N HIS A 48 2.48 -7.68 6.30
CA HIS A 48 1.60 -8.41 5.38
C HIS A 48 0.48 -9.07 6.19
N PRO A 49 -0.64 -8.39 6.46
CA PRO A 49 -1.77 -9.00 7.15
C PRO A 49 -2.29 -10.18 6.32
N LYS A 50 -2.81 -11.21 7.00
CA LYS A 50 -3.46 -12.33 6.32
C LYS A 50 -4.66 -11.79 5.54
N PRO A 51 -4.72 -11.96 4.21
CA PRO A 51 -5.86 -11.50 3.42
C PRO A 51 -7.08 -12.36 3.75
N VAL A 52 -8.24 -11.72 3.76
CA VAL A 52 -9.55 -12.40 3.83
C VAL A 52 -10.12 -12.40 2.43
N PHE A 53 -10.59 -13.55 1.97
CA PHE A 53 -11.33 -13.68 0.73
C PHE A 53 -12.49 -14.63 0.95
N GLU A 54 -13.70 -14.16 0.64
CA GLU A 54 -14.95 -14.88 0.81
C GLU A 54 -15.72 -14.88 -0.52
N THR A 55 -16.37 -16.01 -0.81
CA THR A 55 -17.25 -16.16 -1.96
C THR A 55 -18.62 -16.64 -1.48
N TYR A 56 -19.67 -16.18 -2.15
CA TYR A 56 -21.05 -16.43 -1.75
C TYR A 56 -21.84 -17.23 -2.81
N GLY A 57 -21.13 -17.88 -3.73
CA GLY A 57 -21.74 -18.75 -4.75
C GLY A 57 -22.64 -17.99 -5.74
N VAL A 58 -23.57 -18.73 -6.34
CA VAL A 58 -24.51 -18.21 -7.36
C VAL A 58 -25.59 -17.35 -6.73
N ASP A 59 -26.02 -17.71 -5.52
CA ASP A 59 -27.10 -17.00 -4.82
C ASP A 59 -26.63 -15.65 -4.29
N GLY A 60 -25.36 -15.49 -3.92
CA GLY A 60 -24.80 -14.24 -3.43
C GLY A 60 -25.48 -13.73 -2.14
N ILE A 61 -24.95 -12.63 -1.60
CA ILE A 61 -25.57 -11.93 -0.45
C ILE A 61 -26.14 -10.61 -0.93
N VAL A 62 -27.41 -10.34 -0.61
CA VAL A 62 -28.04 -9.05 -0.91
C VAL A 62 -27.33 -7.94 -0.11
N HIS A 63 -26.86 -6.90 -0.80
CA HIS A 63 -26.18 -5.79 -0.12
C HIS A 63 -27.19 -4.99 0.74
N PRO A 64 -26.72 -4.37 1.85
CA PRO A 64 -27.61 -3.69 2.80
C PRO A 64 -28.51 -2.60 2.19
N LEU A 65 -28.05 -1.88 1.17
CA LEU A 65 -28.89 -0.86 0.49
C LEU A 65 -30.07 -1.48 -0.27
N ALA A 66 -29.89 -2.62 -0.93
CA ALA A 66 -30.97 -3.33 -1.59
C ALA A 66 -31.97 -3.93 -0.59
N LYS A 67 -31.49 -4.39 0.57
CA LYS A 67 -32.40 -4.80 1.68
C LYS A 67 -33.30 -3.65 2.15
N ARG A 68 -32.84 -2.41 2.05
CA ARG A 68 -33.60 -1.20 2.40
C ARG A 68 -34.48 -0.69 1.27
N GLY A 69 -34.46 -1.31 0.08
CA GLY A 69 -35.24 -0.91 -1.09
C GLY A 69 -34.80 0.44 -1.69
N LEU A 70 -33.59 0.90 -1.39
CA LEU A 70 -33.07 2.17 -1.89
C LEU A 70 -32.33 1.94 -3.21
N PRO A 71 -32.59 2.75 -4.27
CA PRO A 71 -31.76 2.71 -5.46
C PRO A 71 -30.35 3.19 -5.08
N SER A 72 -29.34 2.38 -5.41
CA SER A 72 -27.94 2.71 -5.12
C SER A 72 -27.05 2.40 -6.30
N THR A 73 -25.99 3.18 -6.46
CA THR A 73 -24.94 2.85 -7.42
C THR A 73 -24.14 1.63 -6.96
N ASN A 74 -23.46 0.93 -7.89
CA ASN A 74 -22.60 -0.21 -7.57
C ASN A 74 -21.49 0.15 -6.57
N GLU A 75 -21.02 1.40 -6.58
CA GLU A 75 -20.04 1.90 -5.61
C GLU A 75 -20.63 1.98 -4.20
N GLU A 76 -21.78 2.64 -4.05
CA GLU A 76 -22.47 2.79 -2.77
C GLU A 76 -22.88 1.43 -2.20
N ALA A 77 -23.36 0.51 -3.06
CA ALA A 77 -23.70 -0.85 -2.69
C ALA A 77 -22.49 -1.61 -2.13
N ALA A 78 -21.34 -1.50 -2.78
CA ALA A 78 -20.09 -2.12 -2.31
C ALA A 78 -19.59 -1.47 -1.01
N MET A 79 -19.65 -0.13 -0.91
CA MET A 79 -19.23 0.60 0.28
C MET A 79 -20.06 0.22 1.51
N ALA A 80 -21.39 0.19 1.37
CA ALA A 80 -22.28 -0.22 2.45
C ALA A 80 -22.09 -1.68 2.87
N PHE A 81 -21.78 -2.57 1.92
CA PHE A 81 -21.41 -3.95 2.24
C PHE A 81 -20.11 -4.03 3.05
N LEU A 82 -19.09 -3.24 2.68
CA LEU A 82 -17.82 -3.18 3.41
C LEU A 82 -17.99 -2.62 4.83
N GLU A 83 -18.83 -1.60 4.99
CA GLU A 83 -19.20 -1.02 6.28
C GLU A 83 -19.82 -2.08 7.20
N GLU A 84 -20.84 -2.81 6.72
CA GLU A 84 -21.52 -3.88 7.50
C GLU A 84 -20.56 -5.03 7.83
N LYS A 85 -19.73 -5.46 6.86
CA LYS A 85 -18.87 -6.64 7.01
C LYS A 85 -17.62 -6.39 7.86
N LEU A 86 -16.99 -5.22 7.70
CA LEU A 86 -15.71 -4.90 8.36
C LEU A 86 -15.88 -3.99 9.58
N GLY A 87 -17.04 -3.33 9.74
CA GLY A 87 -17.27 -2.35 10.79
C GLY A 87 -16.39 -1.11 10.62
N VAL A 88 -16.18 -0.68 9.38
CA VAL A 88 -15.32 0.46 9.02
C VAL A 88 -16.20 1.61 8.56
N ASP A 89 -15.87 2.81 9.02
CA ASP A 89 -16.55 4.04 8.62
C ASP A 89 -16.40 4.28 7.10
N PRO A 90 -17.46 4.71 6.38
CA PRO A 90 -17.36 5.08 4.98
C PRO A 90 -16.28 6.13 4.68
N ASP A 91 -15.99 7.06 5.60
CA ASP A 91 -14.95 8.07 5.43
C ASP A 91 -13.52 7.47 5.47
N ALA A 92 -13.39 6.28 6.08
CA ALA A 92 -12.16 5.51 6.10
C ALA A 92 -11.98 4.66 4.82
N LEU A 93 -12.87 4.78 3.83
CA LEU A 93 -12.77 4.13 2.53
C LEU A 93 -12.49 5.14 1.42
N ALA A 94 -11.44 4.90 0.63
CA ALA A 94 -11.19 5.62 -0.62
C ALA A 94 -11.47 4.69 -1.80
N ARG A 95 -12.39 5.08 -2.69
CA ARG A 95 -12.51 4.40 -3.98
C ARG A 95 -11.21 4.53 -4.77
N LYS A 96 -10.68 3.39 -5.22
CA LYS A 96 -9.51 3.32 -6.10
C LYS A 96 -9.94 3.27 -7.56
N SER A 97 -10.81 2.32 -7.88
CA SER A 97 -11.30 2.07 -9.24
C SER A 97 -12.53 1.17 -9.20
N GLY A 98 -13.21 1.06 -10.34
CA GLY A 98 -14.27 0.08 -10.52
C GLY A 98 -14.47 -0.23 -11.99
N HIS A 99 -15.04 -1.39 -12.27
CA HIS A 99 -15.42 -1.81 -13.61
C HIS A 99 -16.79 -2.46 -13.56
N SER A 100 -17.65 -2.14 -14.53
CA SER A 100 -18.97 -2.76 -14.66
C SER A 100 -19.10 -3.35 -16.05
N SER A 101 -19.50 -4.61 -16.10
CA SER A 101 -20.01 -5.29 -17.30
C SER A 101 -21.52 -5.48 -17.17
N ASP A 102 -22.16 -6.01 -18.21
CA ASP A 102 -23.60 -6.26 -18.24
C ASP A 102 -24.06 -7.23 -17.14
N VAL A 103 -23.19 -8.12 -16.69
CA VAL A 103 -23.52 -9.19 -15.73
C VAL A 103 -22.87 -8.99 -14.37
N VAL A 104 -21.65 -8.46 -14.32
CA VAL A 104 -20.87 -8.35 -13.08
C VAL A 104 -20.23 -6.97 -12.98
N SER A 105 -20.27 -6.39 -11.78
CA SER A 105 -19.51 -5.20 -11.44
C SER A 105 -18.50 -5.48 -10.33
N SER A 106 -17.32 -4.88 -10.44
CA SER A 106 -16.19 -5.05 -9.52
C SER A 106 -15.75 -3.69 -9.03
N GLN A 107 -15.70 -3.50 -7.72
CA GLN A 107 -15.28 -2.26 -7.08
C GLN A 107 -14.04 -2.49 -6.23
N TYR A 108 -13.10 -1.53 -6.25
CA TYR A 108 -11.85 -1.59 -5.51
C TYR A 108 -11.71 -0.36 -4.61
N PHE A 109 -11.40 -0.61 -3.34
CA PHE A 109 -11.26 0.43 -2.31
C PHE A 109 -9.91 0.32 -1.60
N ARG A 110 -9.43 1.43 -1.06
CA ARG A 110 -8.28 1.53 -0.17
C ARG A 110 -8.73 1.99 1.21
N GLN A 111 -8.11 1.48 2.25
CA GLN A 111 -8.30 1.99 3.60
C GLN A 111 -7.62 3.35 3.74
N LYS A 112 -8.30 4.30 4.39
CA LYS A 112 -7.75 5.57 4.86
C LYS A 112 -7.67 5.54 6.38
N ILE A 113 -6.58 6.08 6.92
CA ILE A 113 -6.41 6.29 8.36
C ILE A 113 -5.96 7.74 8.53
N ASN A 114 -6.67 8.51 9.35
CA ASN A 114 -6.47 9.97 9.50
C ASN A 114 -6.42 10.71 8.15
N GLY A 115 -7.27 10.31 7.19
CA GLY A 115 -7.31 10.89 5.85
C GLY A 115 -6.22 10.40 4.88
N ILE A 116 -5.23 9.62 5.35
CA ILE A 116 -4.11 9.14 4.55
C ILE A 116 -4.40 7.73 4.02
N PRO A 117 -4.33 7.49 2.70
CA PRO A 117 -4.54 6.16 2.14
C PRO A 117 -3.38 5.21 2.48
N VAL A 118 -3.71 4.04 3.00
CA VAL A 118 -2.74 2.99 3.33
C VAL A 118 -2.47 2.16 2.07
N ALA A 119 -1.23 2.19 1.58
CA ALA A 119 -0.88 1.66 0.25
C ALA A 119 -1.25 0.18 0.03
N ASN A 120 -1.07 -0.67 1.04
CA ASN A 120 -1.26 -2.13 0.96
C ASN A 120 -2.57 -2.63 1.57
N ALA A 121 -3.44 -1.73 2.04
CA ALA A 121 -4.74 -2.08 2.61
C ALA A 121 -5.83 -1.84 1.55
N VAL A 122 -6.21 -2.90 0.85
CA VAL A 122 -7.12 -2.86 -0.29
C VAL A 122 -8.30 -3.79 -0.03
N ALA A 123 -9.47 -3.42 -0.53
CA ALA A 123 -10.64 -4.28 -0.58
C ALA A 123 -11.17 -4.38 -2.01
N ASN A 124 -11.66 -5.55 -2.38
CA ASN A 124 -12.33 -5.82 -3.64
C ASN A 124 -13.71 -6.41 -3.37
N VAL A 125 -14.73 -5.88 -4.05
CA VAL A 125 -16.11 -6.37 -3.95
C VAL A 125 -16.60 -6.65 -5.36
N ALA A 126 -17.13 -7.85 -5.58
CA ALA A 126 -17.78 -8.22 -6.82
C ALA A 126 -19.29 -8.35 -6.60
N LEU A 127 -20.06 -7.71 -7.46
CA LEU A 127 -21.51 -7.60 -7.45
C LEU A 127 -22.09 -8.18 -8.74
N LYS A 128 -23.25 -8.80 -8.64
CA LYS A 128 -24.09 -9.26 -9.75
C LYS A 128 -25.50 -8.75 -9.50
N GLY A 129 -25.88 -7.66 -10.17
CA GLY A 129 -27.06 -6.88 -9.81
C GLY A 129 -26.98 -6.43 -8.34
N ASP A 130 -28.03 -6.68 -7.57
CA ASP A 130 -28.14 -6.28 -6.16
C ASP A 130 -27.47 -7.24 -5.17
N ARG A 131 -26.63 -8.17 -5.65
CA ARG A 131 -26.03 -9.22 -4.83
C ARG A 131 -24.51 -9.21 -4.90
N VAL A 132 -23.87 -9.34 -3.75
CA VAL A 132 -22.42 -9.54 -3.60
C VAL A 132 -22.11 -11.02 -3.82
N VAL A 133 -21.26 -11.32 -4.80
CA VAL A 133 -20.85 -12.69 -5.14
C VAL A 133 -19.49 -13.04 -4.52
N SER A 134 -18.61 -12.05 -4.35
CA SER A 134 -17.35 -12.25 -3.65
C SER A 134 -16.83 -10.95 -3.05
N PHE A 135 -15.98 -11.12 -2.05
CA PHE A 135 -15.33 -10.04 -1.34
C PHE A 135 -13.93 -10.46 -0.90
N GLY A 136 -12.98 -9.53 -0.99
CA GLY A 136 -11.70 -9.69 -0.35
C GLY A 136 -11.24 -8.40 0.31
N SER A 137 -10.44 -8.54 1.38
CA SER A 137 -9.83 -7.41 2.07
C SER A 137 -8.48 -7.75 2.67
N SER A 138 -7.57 -6.79 2.61
CA SER A 138 -6.28 -6.77 3.30
C SER A 138 -6.18 -5.61 4.29
N PHE A 139 -7.32 -5.13 4.81
CA PHE A 139 -7.35 -4.00 5.73
C PHE A 139 -6.64 -4.30 7.06
N VAL A 140 -6.00 -3.27 7.60
CA VAL A 140 -5.24 -3.35 8.84
C VAL A 140 -6.05 -2.79 10.01
N LYS A 141 -5.87 -3.40 11.19
CA LYS A 141 -6.43 -2.93 12.46
C LYS A 141 -5.29 -2.50 13.39
N PRO A 142 -4.67 -1.33 13.17
CA PRO A 142 -3.57 -0.88 14.00
C PRO A 142 -4.05 -0.59 15.43
N LYS A 143 -3.24 -0.94 16.42
CA LYS A 143 -3.51 -0.60 17.84
C LYS A 143 -3.24 0.87 18.14
N THR A 144 -2.28 1.44 17.42
CA THR A 144 -1.80 2.81 17.61
C THR A 144 -1.59 3.42 16.24
N VAL A 145 -2.05 4.65 16.07
CA VAL A 145 -1.96 5.40 14.82
C VAL A 145 -1.17 6.67 15.11
N ALA A 146 -0.18 6.97 14.28
CA ALA A 146 0.58 8.22 14.37
C ALA A 146 -0.24 9.41 13.86
N ASP A 147 0.12 10.60 14.29
CA ASP A 147 -0.52 11.83 13.83
C ASP A 147 -0.38 12.00 12.31
N ALA A 148 -1.39 12.59 11.67
CA ALA A 148 -1.39 12.84 10.24
C ALA A 148 -0.33 13.88 9.82
N THR A 149 0.07 14.74 10.74
CA THR A 149 1.05 15.79 10.47
C THR A 149 2.47 15.21 10.58
N PRO A 150 3.24 15.16 9.48
CA PRO A 150 4.61 14.69 9.53
C PRO A 150 5.47 15.67 10.33
N LYS A 151 6.43 15.14 11.10
CA LYS A 151 7.42 15.95 11.83
C LYS A 151 8.60 16.38 10.96
N LEU A 152 8.73 15.78 9.78
CA LEU A 152 9.78 16.04 8.81
C LEU A 152 9.16 16.78 7.62
N SER A 153 9.91 17.75 7.07
CA SER A 153 9.52 18.40 5.82
C SER A 153 9.76 17.46 4.64
N LYS A 154 9.34 17.86 3.43
CA LYS A 154 9.53 17.02 2.23
C LYS A 154 10.98 17.08 1.74
N GLU A 155 11.70 18.12 2.14
CA GLU A 155 13.04 18.47 1.70
C GLU A 155 14.16 17.88 2.58
N ASP A 156 13.82 17.38 3.77
CA ASP A 156 14.73 16.69 4.71
C ASP A 156 14.91 15.19 4.39
#